data_AF-A0A484KNS2-F1
#
_entry.id   AF-A0A484KNS2-F1
#
_cell.length_a   1.000
_cell.length_b   1.000
_cell.length_c   1.000
_cell.angle_alpha   90.00
_cell.angle_beta   90.00
_cell.angle_gamma   90.00
#
_symmetry.space_group_name_H-M   'P 1'
#
loop_
_entity.id
_entity.type
_entity.pdbx_description
1 polymer ?
#
loop_
_entity_poly.entity_id
_entity_poly.type
_entity_poly.pdbx_seq_one_letter_code
_entity_poly.pdbx_strand_id
1 'polypeptide(L)'
;MKQDYNEMQTTNQTVSELKDFVKKLNSLPEMTRHIHLAQHLNKFTSKPSFLGRLDMEHTIVESESYDICFEYIEEMIHKQEPLVNVLRILILFSITNSGLPKKNYDYLRRELLHSYGFEHIATLNNLEKVGLFRKQESKSNWITIKRALQLIVEDTDTANHRDISYVFSGYAPLSIRLVQHAI
;
A
#
# COMPACT_ATOMS: atom_id res chain seq x y z
N MET A 1 17.52 -28.08 -2.05
CA MET A 1 16.73 -28.76 -3.11
C MET A 1 17.62 -29.26 -4.25
N LYS A 2 18.23 -28.42 -5.11
CA LYS A 2 19.24 -28.92 -6.09
C LYS A 2 20.40 -29.65 -5.39
N GLN A 3 20.80 -29.14 -4.23
CA GLN A 3 21.81 -29.75 -3.36
C GLN A 3 21.31 -31.09 -2.78
N ASP A 4 20.09 -31.15 -2.21
CA ASP A 4 19.46 -32.38 -1.71
C ASP A 4 19.30 -33.47 -2.81
N TYR A 5 18.97 -33.09 -4.05
CA TYR A 5 18.89 -34.01 -5.18
C TYR A 5 20.28 -34.58 -5.55
N ASN A 6 21.33 -33.76 -5.50
CA ASN A 6 22.70 -34.19 -5.76
C ASN A 6 23.24 -35.08 -4.62
N GLU A 7 22.89 -34.78 -3.37
CA GLU A 7 23.23 -35.58 -2.17
C GLU A 7 22.52 -36.95 -2.20
N MET A 8 21.31 -37.01 -2.76
CA MET A 8 20.57 -38.25 -2.99
C MET A 8 21.17 -39.17 -4.05
N GLN A 9 21.90 -38.62 -5.03
CA GLN A 9 22.54 -39.41 -6.08
C GLN A 9 23.93 -39.93 -5.69
N THR A 10 24.54 -39.40 -4.63
CA THR A 10 25.97 -39.61 -4.31
C THR A 10 26.24 -40.43 -3.05
N THR A 11 25.21 -40.77 -2.25
CA THR A 11 25.38 -41.38 -0.92
C THR A 11 24.56 -42.67 -0.75
N ASN A 12 25.07 -43.67 -0.02
CA ASN A 12 24.27 -44.84 0.41
C ASN A 12 23.29 -44.41 1.51
N GLN A 13 22.01 -44.27 1.17
CA GLN A 13 21.01 -43.64 2.04
C GLN A 13 20.24 -44.64 2.91
N THR A 14 19.87 -44.20 4.11
CA THR A 14 19.01 -44.97 5.00
C THR A 14 17.54 -44.83 4.62
N VAL A 15 16.71 -45.80 5.00
CA VAL A 15 15.25 -45.80 4.74
C VAL A 15 14.56 -44.56 5.35
N SER A 16 15.11 -44.00 6.44
CA SER A 16 14.61 -42.76 7.05
C SER A 16 14.84 -41.55 6.15
N GLU A 17 16.04 -41.42 5.57
CA GLU A 17 16.41 -40.32 4.68
C GLU A 17 15.58 -40.33 3.38
N LEU A 18 15.29 -41.52 2.85
CA LEU A 18 14.39 -41.69 1.71
C LEU A 18 12.96 -41.20 2.02
N LYS A 19 12.45 -41.49 3.22
CA LYS A 19 11.11 -41.06 3.64
C LYS A 19 11.01 -39.54 3.78
N ASP A 20 12.05 -38.90 4.33
CA ASP A 20 12.12 -37.45 4.45
C ASP A 20 12.25 -36.75 3.08
N PHE A 21 12.95 -37.37 2.13
CA PHE A 21 13.02 -36.87 0.76
C PHE A 21 11.70 -36.99 0.01
N VAL A 22 10.99 -38.11 0.13
CA VAL A 22 9.65 -38.26 -0.44
C VAL A 22 8.70 -37.18 0.12
N LYS A 23 8.83 -36.84 1.42
CA LYS A 23 8.07 -35.74 2.02
C LYS A 23 8.41 -34.38 1.42
N LYS A 24 9.69 -34.11 1.12
CA LYS A 24 10.14 -32.91 0.40
C LYS A 24 9.70 -32.89 -1.07
N LEU A 25 9.66 -34.04 -1.74
CA LEU A 25 9.13 -34.15 -3.10
C LEU A 25 7.64 -33.79 -3.14
N ASN A 26 6.87 -34.24 -2.15
CA ASN A 26 5.45 -33.93 -2.06
C ASN A 26 5.16 -32.44 -1.82
N SER A 27 6.14 -31.64 -1.36
CA SER A 27 5.98 -30.18 -1.24
C SER A 27 6.37 -29.40 -2.51
N LEU A 28 6.94 -30.07 -3.52
CA LEU A 28 7.31 -29.42 -4.80
C LEU A 28 6.12 -28.76 -5.52
N PRO A 29 4.94 -29.39 -5.65
CA PRO A 29 3.81 -28.77 -6.33
C PRO A 29 3.38 -27.44 -5.67
N GLU A 30 3.40 -27.39 -4.33
CA GLU A 30 3.09 -26.16 -3.58
C GLU A 30 4.16 -25.09 -3.78
N MET A 31 5.45 -25.46 -3.78
CA MET A 31 6.54 -24.53 -4.07
C MET A 31 6.41 -23.94 -5.48
N THR A 32 6.13 -24.78 -6.48
CA THR A 32 5.87 -24.33 -7.86
C THR A 32 4.68 -23.38 -7.92
N ARG A 33 3.60 -23.66 -7.18
CA ARG A 33 2.45 -22.76 -7.09
C ARG A 33 2.83 -21.39 -6.52
N HIS A 34 3.63 -21.35 -5.45
CA HIS A 34 4.12 -20.09 -4.88
C HIS A 34 5.05 -19.32 -5.83
N ILE A 35 5.91 -20.01 -6.59
CA ILE A 35 6.74 -19.39 -7.63
C ILE A 35 5.86 -18.73 -8.69
N HIS A 36 4.85 -19.43 -9.20
CA HIS A 36 3.93 -18.87 -10.20
C HIS A 36 3.15 -17.67 -9.67
N LEU A 37 2.69 -17.72 -8.41
CA LEU A 37 2.02 -16.59 -7.76
C LEU A 37 2.96 -15.38 -7.64
N ALA A 38 4.19 -15.58 -7.16
CA ALA A 38 5.18 -14.51 -7.04
C ALA A 38 5.51 -13.89 -8.41
N GLN A 39 5.69 -14.72 -9.44
CA GLN A 39 5.89 -14.25 -10.82
C GLN A 39 4.69 -13.47 -11.35
N HIS A 40 3.48 -13.92 -11.05
CA HIS A 40 2.26 -13.22 -11.44
C HIS A 40 2.16 -11.85 -10.76
N LEU A 41 2.38 -11.78 -9.45
CA LEU A 41 2.40 -10.51 -8.69
C LEU A 41 3.47 -9.57 -9.22
N ASN A 42 4.66 -10.08 -9.54
CA ASN A 42 5.77 -9.28 -10.05
C ASN A 42 5.42 -8.55 -11.35
N LYS A 43 4.56 -9.13 -12.20
CA LYS A 43 4.07 -8.45 -13.42
C LYS A 43 3.30 -7.16 -13.13
N PHE A 44 2.75 -7.00 -11.93
CA PHE A 44 2.02 -5.80 -11.50
C PHE A 44 2.92 -4.87 -10.68
N THR A 45 3.65 -5.41 -9.71
CA THR A 45 4.46 -4.60 -8.78
C THR A 45 5.69 -3.98 -9.44
N SER A 46 6.16 -4.51 -10.57
CA SER A 46 7.27 -3.94 -11.33
C SER A 46 6.86 -2.86 -12.34
N LYS A 47 5.56 -2.55 -12.48
CA LYS A 47 5.08 -1.56 -13.45
C LYS A 47 5.42 -0.14 -12.98
N PRO A 48 5.88 0.77 -13.87
CA PRO A 48 6.12 2.17 -13.50
C PRO A 48 4.89 2.86 -12.90
N SER A 49 3.68 2.53 -13.37
CA SER A 49 2.43 3.09 -12.81
C SER A 49 2.09 2.55 -11.42
N PHE A 50 2.57 1.35 -11.07
CA PHE A 50 2.43 0.83 -9.72
C PHE A 50 3.41 1.54 -8.79
N LEU A 51 4.68 1.62 -9.19
CA LEU A 51 5.73 2.26 -8.42
C LEU A 51 5.46 3.75 -8.21
N GLY A 52 5.09 4.50 -9.26
CA GLY A 52 4.77 5.91 -9.13
C GLY A 52 3.54 6.18 -8.26
N ARG A 53 2.56 5.27 -8.21
CA ARG A 53 1.45 5.37 -7.26
C ARG A 53 1.92 5.09 -5.83
N LEU A 54 2.76 4.08 -5.63
CA LEU A 54 3.33 3.76 -4.32
C LEU A 54 4.13 4.95 -3.78
N ASP A 55 5.01 5.53 -4.60
CA ASP A 55 5.81 6.71 -4.25
C ASP A 55 4.89 7.86 -3.80
N MET A 56 3.80 8.12 -4.54
CA MET A 56 2.84 9.15 -4.15
C MET A 56 2.08 8.81 -2.86
N GLU A 57 1.70 7.55 -2.65
CA GLU A 57 1.10 7.10 -1.38
C GLU A 57 2.04 7.42 -0.21
N HIS A 58 3.35 7.16 -0.36
CA HIS A 58 4.37 7.53 0.63
C HIS A 58 4.48 9.04 0.84
N THR A 59 4.63 9.82 -0.24
CA THR A 59 4.69 11.30 -0.18
C THR A 59 3.50 11.89 0.60
N ILE A 60 2.29 11.38 0.35
CA ILE A 60 1.07 11.85 1.04
C ILE A 60 1.11 11.50 2.54
N VAL A 61 1.46 10.26 2.90
CA VAL A 61 1.51 9.81 4.30
C VAL A 61 2.63 10.54 5.05
N GLU A 62 3.74 10.81 4.38
CA GLU A 62 4.85 11.61 4.90
C GLU A 62 4.52 13.10 4.99
N SER A 63 3.37 13.53 4.45
CA SER A 63 2.94 14.94 4.44
C SER A 63 3.92 15.84 3.71
N GLU A 64 4.54 15.31 2.67
CA GLU A 64 5.47 16.04 1.82
C GLU A 64 4.70 16.72 0.69
N SER A 65 5.03 17.99 0.43
CA SER A 65 4.55 18.79 -0.69
C SER A 65 3.05 18.62 -1.06
N TYR A 66 2.21 19.47 -0.46
CA TYR A 66 0.77 19.52 -0.77
C TYR A 66 0.51 19.70 -2.28
N ASP A 67 1.27 20.55 -2.95
CA ASP A 67 1.05 20.91 -4.35
C ASP A 67 1.34 19.73 -5.28
N ILE A 68 2.44 18.99 -5.05
CA ILE A 68 2.78 17.79 -5.84
C ILE A 68 1.68 16.73 -5.69
N CYS A 69 1.20 16.49 -4.47
CA CYS A 69 0.13 15.53 -4.22
C CYS A 69 -1.17 15.93 -4.92
N PHE A 70 -1.49 17.23 -4.90
CA PHE A 70 -2.68 17.77 -5.54
C PHE A 70 -2.61 17.64 -7.06
N GLU A 71 -1.50 18.04 -7.68
CA GLU A 71 -1.25 17.94 -9.12
C GLU A 71 -1.31 16.48 -9.60
N TYR A 72 -0.78 15.54 -8.81
CA TYR A 72 -0.87 14.12 -9.16
C TYR A 72 -2.32 13.60 -9.20
N ILE A 73 -3.14 13.95 -8.18
CA ILE A 73 -4.55 13.55 -8.17
C ILE A 73 -5.30 14.15 -9.36
N GLU A 74 -5.02 15.42 -9.67
CA GLU A 74 -5.57 16.09 -10.83
C GLU A 74 -5.19 15.36 -12.14
N GLU A 75 -3.92 15.02 -12.30
CA GLU A 75 -3.43 14.27 -13.45
C GLU A 75 -4.11 12.90 -13.58
N MET A 76 -4.32 12.18 -12.47
CA MET A 76 -5.07 10.91 -12.49
C MET A 76 -6.52 11.09 -12.96
N ILE A 77 -7.17 12.19 -12.58
CA ILE A 77 -8.53 12.53 -13.02
C ILE A 77 -8.55 12.83 -14.51
N HIS A 78 -7.60 13.62 -15.01
CA HIS A 78 -7.51 13.97 -16.44
C HIS A 78 -7.17 12.77 -17.32
N LYS A 79 -6.35 11.83 -16.83
CA LYS A 79 -6.06 10.56 -17.51
C LYS A 79 -7.21 9.55 -17.46
N GLN A 80 -8.27 9.85 -16.71
CA GLN A 80 -9.38 8.92 -16.46
C GLN A 80 -8.90 7.56 -15.95
N GLU A 81 -7.96 7.58 -14.97
CA GLU A 81 -7.57 6.35 -14.29
C GLU A 81 -8.77 5.66 -13.63
N PRO A 82 -8.71 4.34 -13.33
CA PRO A 82 -9.82 3.66 -12.69
C PRO A 82 -10.30 4.41 -11.43
N LEU A 83 -11.58 4.80 -11.41
CA LEU A 83 -12.14 5.72 -10.40
C LEU A 83 -11.81 5.32 -8.96
N VAL A 84 -11.81 4.01 -8.67
CA VAL A 84 -11.47 3.47 -7.34
C VAL A 84 -10.05 3.87 -6.92
N ASN A 85 -9.08 3.89 -7.84
CA ASN A 85 -7.70 4.29 -7.54
C ASN A 85 -7.63 5.79 -7.23
N VAL A 86 -8.30 6.61 -8.05
CA VAL A 86 -8.38 8.06 -7.84
C VAL A 86 -9.00 8.39 -6.48
N LEU A 87 -10.14 7.76 -6.17
CA LEU A 87 -10.83 7.96 -4.89
C LEU A 87 -9.96 7.55 -3.71
N ARG A 88 -9.21 6.44 -3.80
CA ARG A 88 -8.32 6.00 -2.72
C ARG A 88 -7.21 7.01 -2.42
N ILE A 89 -6.53 7.51 -3.46
CA ILE A 89 -5.48 8.54 -3.30
C ILE A 89 -6.08 9.85 -2.80
N LEU A 90 -7.23 10.27 -3.35
CA LEU A 90 -7.94 11.47 -2.91
C LEU A 90 -8.33 11.40 -1.43
N ILE A 91 -8.85 10.25 -0.99
CA ILE A 91 -9.20 10.00 0.42
C ILE A 91 -7.95 10.04 1.29
N LEU A 92 -6.87 9.34 0.89
CA LEU A 92 -5.61 9.36 1.62
C LEU A 92 -5.09 10.80 1.81
N PHE A 93 -5.14 11.60 0.74
CA PHE A 93 -4.75 13.01 0.78
C PHE A 93 -5.66 13.85 1.68
N SER A 94 -6.98 13.60 1.66
CA SER A 94 -7.93 14.29 2.52
C SER A 94 -7.71 13.95 3.99
N ILE A 95 -7.54 12.67 4.36
CA ILE A 95 -7.40 12.26 5.76
C ILE A 95 -6.09 12.74 6.38
N THR A 96 -4.96 12.71 5.65
CA THR A 96 -3.67 13.21 6.16
C THR A 96 -3.66 14.73 6.33
N ASN A 97 -4.50 15.45 5.58
CA ASN A 97 -4.66 16.91 5.66
C ASN A 97 -5.85 17.37 6.53
N SER A 98 -6.60 16.44 7.14
CA SER A 98 -7.83 16.75 7.89
C SER A 98 -8.89 17.47 7.05
N GLY A 99 -9.02 17.09 5.78
CA GLY A 99 -9.83 17.75 4.77
C GLY A 99 -8.99 18.63 3.84
N LEU A 100 -9.60 19.11 2.76
CA LEU A 100 -8.94 20.00 1.79
C LEU A 100 -9.46 21.44 1.90
N PRO A 101 -8.62 22.46 1.64
CA PRO A 101 -9.08 23.84 1.53
C PRO A 101 -10.27 23.96 0.57
N LYS A 102 -11.27 24.78 0.91
CA LYS A 102 -12.54 24.87 0.16
C LYS A 102 -12.35 25.01 -1.36
N LYS A 103 -11.42 25.86 -1.79
CA LYS A 103 -11.09 26.05 -3.22
C LYS A 103 -10.67 24.74 -3.88
N ASN A 104 -9.76 24.00 -3.24
CA ASN A 104 -9.19 22.76 -3.77
C ASN A 104 -10.19 21.61 -3.70
N TYR A 105 -10.98 21.53 -2.62
CA TYR A 105 -12.08 20.59 -2.48
C TYR A 105 -13.13 20.75 -3.59
N ASP A 106 -13.64 21.98 -3.78
CA ASP A 106 -14.68 22.25 -4.80
C ASP A 106 -14.13 22.05 -6.22
N TYR A 107 -12.84 22.31 -6.44
CA TYR A 107 -12.14 22.05 -7.70
C TYR A 107 -12.10 20.55 -8.03
N LEU A 108 -11.48 19.73 -7.18
CA LEU A 108 -11.34 18.29 -7.44
C LEU A 108 -12.69 17.58 -7.55
N ARG A 109 -13.69 18.01 -6.77
CA ARG A 109 -15.05 17.49 -6.89
C ARG A 109 -15.63 17.76 -8.29
N ARG A 110 -15.44 18.96 -8.82
CA ARG A 110 -15.93 19.32 -10.15
C ARG A 110 -15.20 18.53 -11.24
N GLU A 111 -13.88 18.46 -11.18
CA GLU A 111 -13.08 17.70 -12.15
C GLU A 111 -13.49 16.22 -12.16
N LEU A 112 -13.67 15.62 -10.99
CA LEU A 112 -14.12 14.23 -10.88
C LEU A 112 -15.51 14.02 -11.49
N LEU A 113 -16.48 14.89 -11.22
CA LEU A 113 -17.82 14.78 -11.81
C LEU A 113 -17.82 14.98 -13.33
N HIS A 114 -16.99 15.90 -13.84
CA HIS A 114 -16.86 16.12 -15.27
C HIS A 114 -16.18 14.94 -15.99
N SER A 115 -15.16 14.33 -15.37
CA SER A 115 -14.41 13.22 -15.98
C SER A 115 -15.12 11.88 -15.87
N TYR A 116 -15.83 11.62 -14.77
CA TYR A 116 -16.40 10.29 -14.46
C TYR A 116 -17.92 10.24 -14.46
N GLY A 117 -18.61 11.38 -14.48
CA GLY A 117 -20.07 11.45 -14.52
C GLY A 117 -20.72 11.96 -13.23
N PHE A 118 -21.90 12.58 -13.39
CA PHE A 118 -22.65 13.23 -12.31
C PHE A 118 -23.34 12.23 -11.36
N GLU A 119 -23.47 10.96 -11.74
CA GLU A 119 -23.92 9.87 -10.88
C GLU A 119 -23.06 9.73 -9.61
N HIS A 120 -21.79 10.14 -9.69
CA HIS A 120 -20.86 10.07 -8.56
C HIS A 120 -21.07 11.18 -7.52
N ILE A 121 -22.04 12.08 -7.70
CA ILE A 121 -22.46 13.02 -6.63
C ILE A 121 -22.82 12.26 -5.35
N ALA A 122 -23.59 11.17 -5.46
CA ALA A 122 -23.97 10.37 -4.30
C ALA A 122 -22.75 9.72 -3.64
N THR A 123 -21.76 9.31 -4.44
CA THR A 123 -20.50 8.74 -3.95
C THR A 123 -19.73 9.77 -3.13
N LEU A 124 -19.53 10.98 -3.68
CA LEU A 124 -18.82 12.07 -3.01
C LEU A 124 -19.55 12.54 -1.75
N ASN A 125 -20.88 12.62 -1.78
CA ASN A 125 -21.68 12.94 -0.59
C ASN A 125 -21.52 11.89 0.51
N ASN A 126 -21.46 10.60 0.15
CA ASN A 126 -21.25 9.54 1.12
C ASN A 126 -19.85 9.62 1.73
N LEU A 127 -18.81 9.87 0.92
CA LEU A 127 -17.43 10.06 1.40
C LEU A 127 -17.30 11.27 2.32
N GLU A 128 -17.99 12.38 2.04
CA GLU A 128 -18.05 13.54 2.91
C GLU A 128 -18.72 13.21 4.25
N LYS A 129 -19.86 12.52 4.22
CA LYS A 129 -20.61 12.10 5.43
C LYS A 129 -19.78 11.20 6.35
N VAL A 130 -18.98 10.28 5.80
CA VAL A 130 -18.11 9.41 6.61
C VAL A 130 -16.75 10.06 6.94
N GLY A 131 -16.53 11.32 6.52
CA GLY A 131 -15.31 12.08 6.82
C GLY A 131 -14.08 11.68 6.02
N LEU A 132 -14.23 10.88 4.95
CA LEU A 132 -13.12 10.41 4.12
C LEU A 132 -12.70 11.41 3.04
N PHE A 133 -13.63 12.22 2.52
CA PHE A 133 -13.33 13.32 1.61
C PHE A 133 -14.17 14.54 1.97
N ARG A 134 -13.57 15.51 2.65
CA ARG A 134 -14.28 16.67 3.20
C ARG A 134 -13.52 17.98 3.04
N LYS A 135 -14.23 19.09 3.24
CA LYS A 135 -13.64 20.41 3.41
C LYS A 135 -12.83 20.45 4.71
N GLN A 136 -11.73 21.18 4.70
CA GLN A 136 -10.89 21.41 5.86
C GLN A 136 -11.56 22.39 6.81
N GLU A 137 -11.83 21.96 8.03
CA GLU A 137 -12.39 22.79 9.11
C GLU A 137 -11.30 23.29 10.07
N SER A 138 -10.23 22.51 10.23
CA SER A 138 -9.11 22.81 11.12
C SER A 138 -7.80 22.34 10.50
N LYS A 139 -6.67 22.82 11.05
CA LYS A 139 -5.35 22.30 10.68
C LYS A 139 -5.23 20.83 11.05
N SER A 140 -4.50 20.08 10.23
CA SER A 140 -4.22 18.67 10.49
C SER A 140 -3.27 18.49 11.67
N ASN A 141 -3.58 17.53 12.55
CA ASN A 141 -2.67 17.05 13.59
C ASN A 141 -1.84 15.83 13.13
N TRP A 142 -1.98 15.42 11.87
CA TRP A 142 -1.32 14.23 11.33
C TRP A 142 0.20 14.26 11.50
N ILE A 143 0.87 15.40 11.29
CA ILE A 143 2.32 15.53 11.51
C ILE A 143 2.69 15.21 12.97
N THR A 144 1.88 15.67 13.92
CA THR A 144 2.08 15.40 15.36
C THR A 144 1.87 13.93 15.66
N ILE A 145 0.78 13.32 15.17
CA ILE A 145 0.48 11.89 15.35
C ILE A 145 1.59 11.03 14.74
N LYS A 146 1.99 11.33 13.50
CA LYS A 146 3.04 10.64 12.75
C LYS A 146 4.36 10.63 13.52
N ARG A 147 4.76 11.76 14.10
CA ARG A 147 5.98 11.87 14.92
C ARG A 147 5.84 11.18 16.27
N ALA A 148 4.75 11.42 16.99
CA ALA A 148 4.53 10.87 18.34
C ALA A 148 4.46 9.35 18.35
N LEU A 149 3.88 8.75 17.31
CA LEU A 149 3.71 7.30 17.20
C LEU A 149 4.74 6.66 16.25
N GLN A 150 5.72 7.43 15.74
CA GLN A 150 6.74 6.94 14.81
C GLN A 150 6.13 6.14 13.64
N LEU A 151 5.15 6.73 12.95
CA LEU A 151 4.41 6.04 11.88
C LEU A 151 5.22 5.89 10.59
N ILE A 152 6.33 6.61 10.44
CA ILE A 152 7.25 6.49 9.30
C ILE A 152 8.61 6.09 9.84
N VAL A 153 9.19 5.05 9.25
CA VAL A 153 10.52 4.51 9.58
C VAL A 153 11.33 4.44 8.29
N GLU A 154 12.40 5.23 8.20
CA GLU A 154 13.24 5.34 6.99
C GLU A 154 14.11 4.09 6.75
N ASP A 155 14.59 3.46 7.82
CA ASP A 155 15.40 2.24 7.75
C ASP A 155 14.55 0.97 7.96
N THR A 156 13.81 0.56 6.93
CA THR A 156 13.23 -0.79 6.92
C THR A 156 14.24 -1.77 6.31
N ASP A 157 15.10 -2.36 7.15
CA ASP A 157 15.83 -3.56 6.75
C ASP A 157 14.82 -4.67 6.45
N THR A 158 14.55 -4.90 5.16
CA THR A 158 13.57 -5.92 4.70
C THR A 158 14.00 -7.35 5.03
N ALA A 159 15.25 -7.56 5.46
CA ALA A 159 15.71 -8.86 5.94
C ALA A 159 15.45 -9.04 7.44
N ASN A 160 15.49 -7.95 8.23
CA ASN A 160 15.28 -7.97 9.67
C ASN A 160 14.03 -7.17 10.05
N HIS A 161 12.88 -7.83 10.00
CA HIS A 161 11.56 -7.30 10.36
C HIS A 161 11.42 -6.94 11.86
N ARG A 162 12.15 -5.92 12.33
CA ARG A 162 12.14 -5.48 13.73
C ARG A 162 10.96 -4.58 14.07
N ASP A 163 10.40 -3.90 13.08
CA ASP A 163 9.27 -2.98 13.25
C ASP A 163 8.14 -3.28 12.27
N ILE A 164 6.88 -3.11 12.69
CA ILE A 164 5.68 -3.39 11.88
C ILE A 164 5.57 -2.52 10.60
N SER A 165 6.36 -1.45 10.48
CA SER A 165 6.43 -0.61 9.28
C SER A 165 6.85 -1.36 8.02
N TYR A 166 7.46 -2.55 8.14
CA TYR A 166 7.86 -3.37 7.00
C TYR A 166 6.69 -3.76 6.08
N VAL A 167 5.47 -3.84 6.63
CA VAL A 167 4.27 -4.29 5.88
C VAL A 167 3.88 -3.30 4.79
N PHE A 168 4.18 -2.01 4.98
CA PHE A 168 3.94 -0.94 4.03
C PHE A 168 5.24 -0.18 3.73
N SER A 169 6.37 -0.90 3.67
CA SER A 169 7.66 -0.37 3.22
C SER A 169 8.07 0.96 3.88
N GLY A 170 7.82 1.10 5.18
CA GLY A 170 8.17 2.30 5.95
C GLY A 170 7.01 2.89 6.74
N TYR A 171 5.75 2.63 6.34
CA TYR A 171 4.58 3.06 7.10
C TYR A 171 4.12 2.02 8.13
N ALA A 172 4.11 2.41 9.41
CA ALA A 172 3.53 1.62 10.49
C ALA A 172 2.03 1.93 10.62
N PRO A 173 1.13 0.92 10.48
CA PRO A 173 -0.30 1.16 10.60
C PRO A 173 -0.68 1.76 11.95
N LEU A 174 -1.34 2.93 11.94
CA LEU A 174 -1.73 3.65 13.15
C LEU A 174 -2.50 2.76 14.13
N SER A 175 -3.43 1.95 13.63
CA SER A 175 -4.22 1.03 14.45
C SER A 175 -3.35 0.07 15.25
N ILE A 176 -2.30 -0.50 14.64
CA ILE A 176 -1.39 -1.43 15.31
C ILE A 176 -0.44 -0.69 16.24
N ARG A 177 -0.01 0.52 15.86
CA ARG A 177 0.83 1.37 16.71
C ARG A 177 0.14 1.75 18.02
N LEU A 178 -1.17 2.01 17.96
CA LEU A 178 -1.99 2.26 19.14
C LEU A 178 -2.06 1.02 20.05
N VAL A 179 -2.23 -0.18 19.46
CA VAL A 179 -2.20 -1.44 20.23
C VAL A 179 -0.83 -1.65 20.87
N GLN A 180 0.27 -1.41 20.15
CA GLN A 180 1.63 -1.53 20.69
C GLN A 180 1.90 -0.58 21.86
N HIS A 181 1.30 0.61 21.88
CA HIS A 181 1.45 1.55 23.00
C HIS A 181 0.54 1.24 24.19
N ALA A 182 -0.51 0.43 23.99
CA ALA A 182 -1.46 0.06 25.02
C ALA A 182 -1.04 -1.16 25.85
N ILE A 183 -0.06 -1.93 25.36
CA ILE A 183 0.52 -3.13 25.99
C ILE A 183 1.87 -2.76 26.59
#